data_AF-A0A091RDW2-F1
#
_entry.id   AF-A0A091RDW2-F1
#
_cell.length_a   1.000
_cell.length_b   1.000
_cell.length_c   1.000
_cell.angle_alpha   90.00
_cell.angle_beta   90.00
_cell.angle_gamma   90.00
#
_symmetry.space_group_name_H-M   'P 1'
#
loop_
_entity.id
_entity.type
_entity.pdbx_description
1 polymer ?
#
loop_
_entity_poly.entity_id
_entity_poly.type
_entity_poly.pdbx_seq_one_letter_code
_entity_poly.pdbx_strand_id
1 'polypeptide(L)'
;VETGRSCIKIPMRKYNEVMKVINSSDEHVISIGASFSTEADSHLVCVQDKHGHYHTQAISATGHPRKVTGASFVEFKATLKISSGFLAESSIVEDGLMVQITPETMENLCRALRQKKDFKILCGKTDAGDVKEYVDICWVEDEDKTNKGILSPVDGKSMEGTQKEKIQQGRSFEKKGKILKCTEVYYFLKDHEPSSPVPCQFAEEIAVACSTALCPHVKNLKNNGMNKIGLRVSIDSDMVEYLAGSGGRPLPQNYLNELDSALIPVIHGRMSDPTSLPLKIELIFFIMEHLF
;
A
#
# COMPACT_ATOMS: atom_id res chain seq x y z
N VAL A 1 -11.80 18.06 3.54
CA VAL A 1 -12.09 19.51 3.64
C VAL A 1 -13.39 19.66 4.40
N GLU A 2 -13.37 20.48 5.45
CA GLU A 2 -14.48 20.81 6.35
C GLU A 2 -14.57 22.33 6.49
N THR A 3 -15.66 22.86 7.05
CA THR A 3 -15.80 24.30 7.28
C THR A 3 -14.67 24.81 8.19
N GLY A 4 -13.81 25.69 7.67
CA GLY A 4 -12.69 26.29 8.40
C GLY A 4 -11.49 25.37 8.63
N ARG A 5 -11.49 24.14 8.09
CA ARG A 5 -10.41 23.17 8.31
C ARG A 5 -10.22 22.21 7.14
N SER A 6 -8.99 22.07 6.68
CA SER A 6 -8.57 21.01 5.77
C SER A 6 -7.62 20.07 6.48
N CYS A 7 -7.81 18.76 6.35
CA CYS A 7 -6.96 17.75 6.97
C CYS A 7 -6.40 16.82 5.90
N ILE A 8 -5.09 16.65 5.92
CA ILE A 8 -4.31 15.78 5.05
C ILE A 8 -3.76 14.67 5.94
N LYS A 9 -4.34 13.47 5.80
CA LYS A 9 -3.96 12.29 6.56
C LYS A 9 -2.95 11.48 5.76
N ILE A 10 -1.75 11.28 6.31
CA ILE A 10 -0.66 10.53 5.69
C ILE A 10 -0.44 9.25 6.49
N PRO A 11 -0.68 8.06 5.93
CA PRO A 11 -0.44 6.82 6.65
C PRO A 11 1.04 6.61 6.97
N MET A 12 1.36 6.12 8.18
CA MET A 12 2.75 5.94 8.65
C MET A 12 3.61 5.09 7.70
N ARG A 13 3.06 4.03 7.09
CA ARG A 13 3.77 3.21 6.09
C ARG A 13 4.15 3.94 4.80
N LYS A 14 3.55 5.10 4.53
CA LYS A 14 3.81 5.88 3.30
C LYS A 14 4.97 6.86 3.43
N TYR A 15 5.71 6.78 4.53
CA TYR A 15 6.86 7.64 4.77
C TYR A 15 7.87 7.62 3.62
N ASN A 16 8.25 6.43 3.15
CA ASN A 16 9.25 6.29 2.10
C ASN A 16 8.79 6.91 0.77
N GLU A 17 7.51 6.76 0.42
CA GLU A 17 6.91 7.42 -0.74
C GLU A 17 6.87 8.94 -0.58
N VAL A 18 6.53 9.46 0.60
CA VAL A 18 6.58 10.90 0.90
C VAL A 18 8.01 11.43 0.80
N MET A 19 9.01 10.68 1.27
CA MET A 19 10.41 11.07 1.12
C MET A 19 10.85 11.13 -0.34
N LYS A 20 10.37 10.21 -1.19
CA LYS A 20 10.61 10.30 -2.65
C LYS A 20 10.06 11.60 -3.20
N VAL A 21 8.82 11.95 -2.87
CA VAL A 21 8.19 13.21 -3.31
C VAL A 21 9.01 14.41 -2.83
N ILE A 22 9.34 14.50 -1.55
CA ILE A 22 10.09 15.63 -0.99
C ILE A 22 11.48 15.77 -1.62
N ASN A 23 12.16 14.66 -1.91
CA ASN A 23 13.51 14.69 -2.46
C ASN A 23 13.53 14.91 -3.98
N SER A 24 12.42 14.67 -4.69
CA SER A 24 12.31 14.88 -6.14
C SER A 24 11.56 16.16 -6.53
N SER A 25 10.89 16.81 -5.58
CA SER A 25 10.09 18.02 -5.82
C SER A 25 10.97 19.26 -5.94
N ASP A 26 10.44 20.27 -6.63
CA ASP A 26 10.99 21.63 -6.64
C ASP A 26 10.87 22.24 -5.22
N GLU A 27 11.84 23.05 -4.81
CA GLU A 27 11.79 23.77 -3.52
C GLU A 27 10.54 24.67 -3.41
N HIS A 28 9.92 25.02 -4.53
CA HIS A 28 8.76 25.87 -4.60
C HIS A 28 7.41 25.15 -4.66
N VAL A 29 7.36 23.86 -4.99
CA VAL A 29 6.09 23.15 -5.22
C VAL A 29 6.16 21.70 -4.72
N ILE A 30 5.18 21.30 -3.91
CA ILE A 30 4.98 19.89 -3.52
C ILE A 30 3.57 19.47 -3.90
N SER A 31 3.45 18.48 -4.78
CA SER A 31 2.16 17.96 -5.25
C SER A 31 2.00 16.50 -4.86
N ILE A 32 0.89 16.17 -4.21
CA ILE A 32 0.59 14.83 -3.69
C ILE A 32 -0.82 14.44 -4.15
N GLY A 33 -0.92 13.32 -4.87
CA GLY A 33 -2.21 12.69 -5.19
C GLY A 33 -2.83 12.05 -3.94
N ALA A 34 -4.13 12.24 -3.75
CA ALA A 34 -4.89 11.67 -2.65
C ALA A 34 -5.59 10.37 -3.07
N SER A 35 -5.86 9.51 -2.09
CA SER A 35 -6.71 8.34 -2.28
C SER A 35 -8.18 8.67 -1.98
N PHE A 36 -9.09 7.83 -2.44
CA PHE A 36 -10.50 7.97 -2.11
C PHE A 36 -10.71 7.83 -0.58
N SER A 37 -11.23 8.87 0.06
CA SER A 37 -11.59 8.84 1.48
C SER A 37 -12.96 8.22 1.69
N THR A 38 -13.01 7.08 2.39
CA THR A 38 -14.27 6.43 2.80
C THR A 38 -14.96 7.11 3.98
N GLU A 39 -14.25 8.00 4.69
CA GLU A 39 -14.78 8.80 5.80
C GLU A 39 -15.54 10.05 5.32
N ALA A 40 -15.28 10.49 4.08
CA ALA A 40 -15.93 11.65 3.51
C ALA A 40 -17.36 11.33 3.02
N ASP A 41 -18.31 12.21 3.33
CA ASP A 41 -19.71 12.09 2.88
C ASP A 41 -19.93 12.62 1.44
N SER A 42 -18.91 13.27 0.90
CA SER A 42 -18.87 13.85 -0.44
C SER A 42 -17.46 13.93 -0.98
N HIS A 43 -17.31 14.05 -2.30
CA HIS A 43 -16.00 14.24 -2.96
C HIS A 43 -16.09 15.32 -4.02
N LEU A 44 -15.02 16.10 -4.15
CA LEU A 44 -14.84 17.01 -5.27
C LEU A 44 -14.71 16.21 -6.57
N VAL A 45 -15.24 16.78 -7.65
CA VAL A 45 -15.11 16.23 -9.00
C VAL A 45 -14.81 17.37 -9.97
N CYS A 46 -13.85 17.13 -10.86
CA CYS A 46 -13.54 18.02 -11.96
C CYS A 46 -14.38 17.61 -13.18
N VAL A 47 -15.26 18.48 -13.65
CA VAL A 47 -16.14 18.20 -14.78
C VAL A 47 -15.75 19.10 -15.93
N GLN A 48 -15.55 18.48 -17.10
CA GLN A 48 -15.30 19.17 -18.35
C GLN A 48 -16.64 19.45 -19.04
N ASP A 49 -16.87 20.71 -19.41
CA ASP A 49 -18.03 21.10 -20.20
C ASP A 49 -17.85 20.74 -21.69
N LYS A 50 -18.92 20.93 -22.48
CA LYS A 50 -18.92 20.68 -23.93
C LYS A 50 -17.95 21.59 -24.72
N HIS A 51 -17.43 22.64 -24.10
CA HIS A 51 -16.48 23.59 -24.69
C HIS A 51 -15.03 23.30 -24.26
N GLY A 52 -14.81 22.28 -23.43
CA GLY A 52 -13.49 21.88 -22.95
C GLY A 52 -13.04 22.60 -21.68
N HIS A 53 -13.87 23.45 -21.07
CA HIS A 53 -13.54 24.12 -19.82
C HIS A 53 -13.81 23.22 -18.62
N TYR A 54 -12.98 23.33 -17.59
CA TYR A 54 -13.10 22.57 -16.36
C TYR A 54 -13.75 23.40 -15.26
N HIS A 55 -14.64 22.77 -14.49
CA HIS A 55 -15.20 23.37 -13.29
C HIS A 55 -15.35 22.34 -12.16
N THR A 56 -15.19 22.82 -10.93
CA THR A 56 -15.38 22.02 -9.73
C THR A 56 -16.86 21.78 -9.46
N GLN A 57 -17.23 20.52 -9.23
CA GLN A 57 -18.47 20.13 -8.57
C GLN A 57 -18.15 19.25 -7.36
N ALA A 58 -19.18 18.86 -6.61
CA ALA A 58 -19.03 17.83 -5.59
C ALA A 58 -20.21 16.87 -5.60
N ILE A 59 -19.91 15.58 -5.55
CA ILE A 59 -20.90 14.51 -5.44
C ILE A 59 -21.08 14.15 -3.95
N SER A 60 -22.30 13.87 -3.53
CA SER A 60 -22.61 13.44 -2.15
C SER A 60 -23.23 12.05 -2.18
N ALA A 61 -22.81 11.20 -1.24
CA ALA A 61 -23.32 9.85 -1.13
C ALA A 61 -24.75 9.78 -0.58
N THR A 62 -25.22 10.81 0.14
CA THR A 62 -26.43 10.70 0.98
C THR A 62 -27.47 11.79 0.77
N GLY A 63 -27.26 12.76 -0.12
CA GLY A 63 -28.19 13.87 -0.34
C GLY A 63 -28.34 14.83 0.86
N HIS A 64 -27.57 14.63 1.93
CA HIS A 64 -27.54 15.48 3.12
C HIS A 64 -26.56 16.66 2.92
N PRO A 65 -26.64 17.72 3.75
CA PRO A 65 -25.63 18.76 3.80
C PRO A 65 -24.23 18.17 4.04
N ARG A 66 -23.27 18.60 3.22
CA ARG A 66 -21.88 18.11 3.24
C ARG A 66 -21.21 18.53 4.54
N LYS A 67 -20.52 17.60 5.21
CA LYS A 67 -19.70 17.90 6.40
C LYS A 67 -18.22 17.75 6.08
N VAL A 68 -17.87 16.65 5.43
CA VAL A 68 -16.52 16.29 5.04
C VAL A 68 -16.51 16.00 3.54
N THR A 69 -15.81 16.84 2.79
CA THR A 69 -15.61 16.66 1.35
C THR A 69 -14.18 16.20 1.07
N GLY A 70 -14.02 15.04 0.43
CA GLY A 70 -12.75 14.51 -0.06
C GLY A 70 -12.25 15.27 -1.29
N ALA A 71 -10.93 15.32 -1.45
CA ALA A 71 -10.24 15.94 -2.59
C ALA A 71 -9.30 14.91 -3.23
N SER A 72 -9.02 15.08 -4.52
CA SER A 72 -8.20 14.15 -5.35
C SER A 72 -6.71 14.40 -5.23
N PHE A 73 -6.29 15.61 -4.86
CA PHE A 73 -4.88 15.95 -4.65
C PHE A 73 -4.72 17.14 -3.70
N VAL A 74 -3.50 17.34 -3.22
CA VAL A 74 -3.06 18.57 -2.58
C VAL A 74 -1.80 19.10 -3.24
N GLU A 75 -1.72 20.41 -3.43
CA GLU A 75 -0.55 21.10 -3.94
C GLU A 75 -0.15 22.25 -3.01
N PHE A 76 1.07 22.19 -2.48
CA PHE A 76 1.67 23.27 -1.70
C PHE A 76 2.54 24.14 -2.61
N LYS A 77 2.36 25.46 -2.58
CA LYS A 77 3.13 26.42 -3.40
C LYS A 77 3.80 27.49 -2.54
N ALA A 78 5.12 27.58 -2.61
CA ALA A 78 5.93 28.60 -1.95
C ALA A 78 5.92 29.95 -2.70
N THR A 79 4.74 30.43 -3.08
CA THR A 79 4.56 31.65 -3.91
C THR A 79 4.08 32.85 -3.10
N LEU A 80 3.76 32.65 -1.82
CA LEU A 80 3.20 33.71 -0.99
C LEU A 80 4.29 34.70 -0.57
N LYS A 81 4.12 35.96 -0.96
CA LYS A 81 5.02 37.04 -0.56
C LYS A 81 4.61 37.56 0.82
N ILE A 82 5.58 37.84 1.67
CA ILE A 82 5.36 38.40 3.03
C ILE A 82 4.57 39.73 2.96
N SER A 83 4.74 40.49 1.88
CA SER A 83 4.01 41.75 1.64
C SER A 83 2.52 41.58 1.31
N SER A 84 2.02 40.35 1.16
CA SER A 84 0.61 40.08 0.83
C SER A 84 -0.36 40.31 2.00
N GLY A 85 0.15 40.35 3.24
CA GLY A 85 -0.69 40.44 4.44
C GLY A 85 -1.42 39.13 4.78
N PHE A 86 -1.08 38.02 4.12
CA PHE A 86 -1.58 36.68 4.40
C PHE A 86 -0.47 35.80 4.99
N LEU A 87 -0.87 34.91 5.90
CA LEU A 87 0.01 33.88 6.47
C LEU A 87 0.09 32.65 5.56
N ALA A 88 -1.06 32.24 5.04
CA ALA A 88 -1.23 31.22 4.01
C ALA A 88 -2.60 31.39 3.35
N GLU A 89 -2.76 30.89 2.13
CA GLU A 89 -4.04 30.88 1.40
C GLU A 89 -4.37 29.45 0.99
N SER A 90 -5.59 29.00 1.29
CA SER A 90 -6.08 27.69 0.86
C SER A 90 -7.24 27.88 -0.10
N SER A 91 -7.21 27.18 -1.23
CA SER A 91 -8.26 27.27 -2.26
C SER A 91 -8.50 25.93 -2.93
N ILE A 92 -9.70 25.74 -3.47
CA ILE A 92 -10.04 24.56 -4.26
C ILE A 92 -9.72 24.85 -5.72
N VAL A 93 -8.97 23.94 -6.35
CA VAL A 93 -8.65 24.00 -7.77
C VAL A 93 -9.06 22.67 -8.38
N GLU A 94 -10.01 22.70 -9.30
CA GLU A 94 -10.58 21.50 -9.92
C GLU A 94 -11.13 20.53 -8.87
N ASP A 95 -10.53 19.38 -8.66
CA ASP A 95 -10.91 18.43 -7.61
C ASP A 95 -9.89 18.32 -6.46
N GLY A 96 -8.92 19.25 -6.40
CA GLY A 96 -7.86 19.27 -5.41
C GLY A 96 -7.84 20.50 -4.52
N LEU A 97 -6.92 20.46 -3.54
CA LEU A 97 -6.64 21.54 -2.59
C LEU A 97 -5.30 22.21 -2.94
N MET A 98 -5.33 23.51 -3.20
CA MET A 98 -4.13 24.34 -3.36
C MET A 98 -3.85 25.06 -2.05
N VAL A 99 -2.61 25.02 -1.57
CA VAL A 99 -2.17 25.71 -0.35
C VAL A 99 -0.96 26.58 -0.67
N GLN A 100 -1.17 27.88 -0.76
CA GLN A 100 -0.10 28.85 -0.98
C GLN A 100 0.49 29.29 0.36
N ILE A 101 1.79 29.10 0.51
CA ILE A 101 2.55 29.34 1.73
C ILE A 101 3.82 30.14 1.43
N THR A 102 4.45 30.66 2.48
CA THR A 102 5.76 31.29 2.35
C THR A 102 6.85 30.24 2.12
N PRO A 103 8.00 30.60 1.53
CA PRO A 103 9.15 29.71 1.43
C PRO A 103 9.62 29.16 2.79
N GLU A 104 9.57 29.97 3.84
CA GLU A 104 9.91 29.55 5.20
C GLU A 104 8.95 28.46 5.73
N THR A 105 7.64 28.65 5.52
CA THR A 105 6.64 27.64 5.89
C THR A 105 6.81 26.34 5.09
N MET A 106 7.20 26.43 3.81
CA MET A 106 7.51 25.26 2.99
C MET A 106 8.71 24.47 3.55
N GLU A 107 9.79 25.14 3.91
CA GLU A 107 10.96 24.49 4.53
C GLU A 107 10.58 23.80 5.84
N ASN A 108 9.77 24.48 6.67
CA ASN A 108 9.25 23.93 7.92
C ASN A 108 8.36 22.70 7.71
N LEU A 109 7.49 22.72 6.70
CA LEU A 109 6.67 21.58 6.31
C LEU A 109 7.54 20.38 5.88
N CYS A 110 8.51 20.60 4.99
CA CYS A 110 9.46 19.57 4.56
C CYS A 110 10.22 18.96 5.75
N ARG A 111 10.66 19.81 6.69
CA ARG A 111 11.35 19.36 7.91
C ARG A 111 10.43 18.54 8.81
N ALA A 112 9.18 18.93 9.00
CA ALA A 112 8.21 18.18 9.79
C ALA A 112 7.91 16.80 9.16
N LEU A 113 7.70 16.75 7.84
CA LEU A 113 7.47 15.51 7.11
C LEU A 113 8.67 14.55 7.21
N ARG A 114 9.91 15.05 7.06
CA ARG A 114 11.14 14.25 7.27
C ARG A 114 11.28 13.72 8.69
N GLN A 115 10.70 14.40 9.67
CA GLN A 115 10.73 13.99 11.08
C GLN A 115 9.54 13.13 11.51
N LYS A 116 8.64 12.76 10.58
CA LYS A 116 7.35 12.12 10.89
C LYS A 116 6.53 12.88 11.93
N LYS A 117 6.57 14.21 11.87
CA LYS A 117 5.82 15.08 12.77
C LYS A 117 4.65 15.71 12.05
N ASP A 118 3.55 15.81 12.78
CA ASP A 118 2.39 16.58 12.36
C ASP A 118 2.77 18.04 12.16
N PHE A 119 2.10 18.68 11.21
CA PHE A 119 2.32 20.08 10.86
C PHE A 119 0.99 20.79 10.68
N LYS A 120 0.93 22.05 11.13
CA LYS A 120 -0.27 22.87 11.05
C LYS A 120 0.06 24.18 10.37
N ILE A 121 -0.69 24.51 9.32
CA ILE A 121 -0.60 25.78 8.60
C ILE A 121 -1.82 26.60 8.98
N LEU A 122 -1.57 27.81 9.49
CA LEU A 122 -2.61 28.80 9.74
C LEU A 122 -2.83 29.62 8.47
N CYS A 123 -4.04 29.54 7.92
CA CYS A 123 -4.47 30.28 6.73
C CYS A 123 -5.27 31.53 7.10
N GLY A 124 -5.21 32.54 6.23
CA GLY A 124 -5.89 33.82 6.39
C GLY A 124 -4.95 35.01 6.57
N LYS A 125 -5.55 36.18 6.82
CA LYS A 125 -4.82 37.44 7.01
C LYS A 125 -4.18 37.52 8.38
N THR A 126 -3.03 38.19 8.47
CA THR A 126 -2.29 38.39 9.73
C THR A 126 -3.11 39.12 10.80
N ASP A 127 -4.05 39.98 10.39
CA ASP A 127 -4.83 40.86 11.27
C ASP A 127 -6.31 40.44 11.43
N ALA A 128 -6.69 39.24 10.99
CA ALA A 128 -8.08 38.78 11.06
C ALA A 128 -8.44 38.27 12.48
N GLY A 129 -9.39 38.96 13.12
CA GLY A 129 -9.81 38.72 14.51
C GLY A 129 -10.49 37.38 14.79
N ASP A 130 -11.30 36.83 13.86
CA ASP A 130 -12.25 35.76 14.26
C ASP A 130 -12.43 34.55 13.32
N VAL A 131 -11.93 34.56 12.06
CA VAL A 131 -12.03 33.38 11.18
C VAL A 131 -10.63 32.93 10.78
N LYS A 132 -10.14 31.91 11.46
CA LYS A 132 -8.86 31.25 11.19
C LYS A 132 -9.13 29.91 10.53
N GLU A 133 -8.67 29.78 9.29
CA GLU A 133 -8.70 28.50 8.58
C GLU A 133 -7.41 27.74 8.84
N TYR A 134 -7.48 26.42 8.94
CA TYR A 134 -6.32 25.58 9.19
C TYR A 134 -6.15 24.50 8.14
N VAL A 135 -4.90 24.26 7.75
CA VAL A 135 -4.52 23.05 7.03
C VAL A 135 -3.67 22.20 7.97
N ASP A 136 -4.22 21.07 8.40
CA ASP A 136 -3.56 20.09 9.25
C ASP A 136 -2.98 18.97 8.40
N ILE A 137 -1.71 18.68 8.61
CA ILE A 137 -0.99 17.55 8.02
C ILE A 137 -0.68 16.60 9.16
N CYS A 138 -1.34 15.44 9.16
CA CYS A 138 -1.27 14.47 10.25
C CYS A 138 -0.72 13.15 9.75
N TRP A 139 0.27 12.62 10.44
CA TRP A 139 0.63 11.22 10.30
C TRP A 139 -0.38 10.37 11.06
N VAL A 140 -1.00 9.42 10.37
CA VAL A 140 -2.04 8.55 10.94
C VAL A 140 -1.58 7.11 10.94
N GLU A 141 -2.04 6.35 11.93
CA GLU A 141 -1.89 4.90 11.94
C GLU A 141 -2.59 4.29 10.73
N ASP A 142 -2.04 3.18 10.24
CA ASP A 142 -2.59 2.46 9.09
C ASP A 142 -3.91 1.79 9.46
N GLU A 143 -5.03 2.49 9.25
CA GLU A 143 -6.37 1.91 9.37
C GLU A 143 -6.80 1.14 8.11
N ASP A 144 -5.95 1.09 7.09
CA ASP A 144 -6.27 0.42 5.84
C ASP A 144 -6.49 -1.08 6.06
N LYS A 145 -7.76 -1.48 5.98
CA LYS A 145 -8.23 -2.86 5.84
C LYS A 145 -7.86 -3.42 4.46
N THR A 146 -6.57 -3.37 4.14
CA THR A 146 -6.03 -4.00 2.94
C THR A 146 -6.42 -5.47 2.95
N ASN A 147 -6.67 -6.05 1.78
CA ASN A 147 -7.00 -7.46 1.64
C ASN A 147 -8.26 -7.92 2.42
N LYS A 148 -9.20 -7.01 2.72
CA LYS A 148 -10.48 -7.36 3.36
C LYS A 148 -11.22 -8.44 2.58
N GLY A 149 -11.64 -9.49 3.28
CA GLY A 149 -12.35 -10.64 2.70
C GLY A 149 -11.45 -11.64 1.96
N ILE A 150 -10.14 -11.42 1.89
CA ILE A 150 -9.19 -12.40 1.35
C ILE A 150 -8.90 -13.43 2.44
N LEU A 151 -9.09 -14.70 2.10
CA LEU A 151 -8.78 -15.84 2.96
C LEU A 151 -7.55 -16.59 2.46
N SER A 152 -6.72 -17.04 3.40
CA SER A 152 -5.57 -17.89 3.13
C SER A 152 -6.01 -19.23 2.52
N PRO A 153 -5.41 -19.70 1.42
CA PRO A 153 -5.62 -21.05 0.93
C PRO A 153 -5.08 -22.13 1.85
N VAL A 154 -4.15 -21.80 2.76
CA VAL A 154 -3.52 -22.75 3.68
C VAL A 154 -4.51 -23.21 4.75
N ASP A 155 -5.13 -22.26 5.45
CA ASP A 155 -5.94 -22.52 6.65
C ASP A 155 -7.24 -21.71 6.74
N GLY A 156 -7.59 -20.95 5.70
CA GLY A 156 -8.83 -20.18 5.64
C GLY A 156 -8.85 -18.95 6.56
N LYS A 157 -7.72 -18.59 7.18
CA LYS A 157 -7.63 -17.38 8.02
C LYS A 157 -7.67 -16.11 7.18
N SER A 158 -8.16 -15.03 7.79
CA SER A 158 -8.19 -13.71 7.17
C SER A 158 -6.77 -13.21 6.88
N MET A 159 -6.59 -12.63 5.69
CA MET A 159 -5.37 -11.95 5.26
C MET A 159 -5.50 -10.43 5.40
N GLU A 160 -6.56 -9.94 6.05
CA GLU A 160 -6.80 -8.50 6.25
C GLU A 160 -5.63 -7.84 7.00
N GLY A 161 -5.19 -6.67 6.51
CA GLY A 161 -4.07 -5.91 7.09
C GLY A 161 -2.67 -6.36 6.65
N THR A 162 -2.55 -7.44 5.88
CA THR A 162 -1.23 -7.89 5.37
C THR A 162 -0.74 -7.05 4.19
N GLN A 163 0.57 -6.86 4.05
CA GLN A 163 1.15 -6.24 2.85
C GLN A 163 1.19 -7.27 1.71
N LYS A 164 0.80 -6.86 0.50
CA LYS A 164 0.79 -7.72 -0.69
C LYS A 164 1.73 -7.19 -1.76
N GLU A 165 2.52 -8.07 -2.34
CA GLU A 165 3.35 -7.78 -3.51
C GLU A 165 3.10 -8.78 -4.63
N LYS A 166 3.17 -8.32 -5.89
CA LYS A 166 3.08 -9.20 -7.05
C LYS A 166 4.47 -9.73 -7.38
N ILE A 167 4.59 -11.05 -7.53
CA ILE A 167 5.84 -11.68 -7.95
C ILE A 167 5.83 -11.79 -9.47
N GLN A 168 6.83 -11.18 -10.11
CA GLN A 168 7.12 -11.43 -11.52
C GLN A 168 8.08 -12.62 -11.62
N GLN A 169 7.53 -13.84 -11.59
CA GLN A 169 8.36 -15.02 -11.84
C GLN A 169 8.86 -14.99 -13.30
N GLY A 170 10.18 -14.83 -13.48
CA GLY A 170 10.82 -14.88 -14.79
C GLY A 170 10.82 -16.27 -15.45
N ARG A 171 10.54 -17.34 -14.68
CA ARG A 171 10.49 -18.73 -15.15
C ARG A 171 9.12 -19.35 -14.92
N SER A 172 8.44 -19.75 -16.00
CA SER A 172 7.20 -20.52 -15.93
C SER A 172 7.50 -22.02 -15.80
N PHE A 173 6.86 -22.69 -14.84
CA PHE A 173 6.99 -24.13 -14.66
C PHE A 173 5.81 -24.82 -15.33
N GLU A 174 6.07 -25.40 -16.51
CA GLU A 174 5.07 -26.06 -17.33
C GLU A 174 5.25 -27.58 -17.32
N LYS A 175 4.14 -28.31 -17.17
CA LYS A 175 4.08 -29.74 -17.44
C LYS A 175 2.72 -30.16 -17.95
N LYS A 176 2.70 -30.88 -19.08
CA LYS A 176 1.48 -31.42 -19.72
C LYS A 176 0.43 -30.34 -20.01
N GLY A 177 0.86 -29.18 -20.52
CA GLY A 177 -0.03 -28.05 -20.87
C GLY A 177 -0.61 -27.30 -19.66
N LYS A 178 -0.11 -27.55 -18.44
CA LYS A 178 -0.49 -26.81 -17.23
C LYS A 178 0.70 -26.06 -16.69
N ILE A 179 0.45 -24.83 -16.24
CA ILE A 179 1.47 -23.93 -15.69
C ILE A 179 1.18 -23.70 -14.21
N LEU A 180 2.18 -23.92 -13.36
CA LEU A 180 2.17 -23.48 -11.97
C LEU A 180 2.90 -22.13 -11.89
N LYS A 181 2.19 -21.09 -11.44
CA LYS A 181 2.73 -19.73 -11.34
C LYS A 181 2.51 -19.17 -9.95
N CYS A 182 3.59 -18.71 -9.31
CA CYS A 182 3.48 -17.84 -8.15
C CYS A 182 3.11 -16.44 -8.63
N THR A 183 2.04 -15.89 -8.07
CA THR A 183 1.47 -14.61 -8.52
C THR A 183 1.68 -13.50 -7.50
N GLU A 184 1.66 -13.86 -6.22
CA GLU A 184 1.52 -12.92 -5.12
C GLU A 184 2.23 -13.47 -3.89
N VAL A 185 2.79 -12.57 -3.09
CA VAL A 185 3.29 -12.85 -1.74
C VAL A 185 2.64 -11.88 -0.77
N TYR A 186 2.24 -12.41 0.39
CA TYR A 186 1.67 -11.66 1.49
C TYR A 186 2.67 -11.66 2.64
N TYR A 187 3.01 -10.47 3.13
CA TYR A 187 3.89 -10.25 4.27
C TYR A 187 3.06 -9.97 5.51
N PHE A 188 3.23 -10.80 6.53
CA PHE A 188 2.63 -10.62 7.85
C PHE A 188 3.62 -9.84 8.70
N LEU A 189 3.70 -8.55 8.46
CA LEU A 189 4.53 -7.64 9.25
C LEU A 189 3.93 -7.54 10.67
N LYS A 190 4.78 -7.67 11.69
CA LYS A 190 4.51 -7.05 13.00
C LYS A 190 4.90 -5.58 12.87
N ASP A 191 4.22 -4.69 13.59
CA ASP A 191 4.38 -3.23 13.47
C ASP A 191 5.85 -2.81 13.32
N HIS A 192 6.07 -1.88 12.37
CA HIS A 192 7.33 -1.32 11.89
C HIS A 192 8.06 -2.14 10.80
N GLU A 193 7.93 -1.63 9.57
CA GLU A 193 8.77 -1.79 8.36
C GLU A 193 10.05 -2.66 8.43
N PRO A 194 10.39 -3.34 7.31
CA PRO A 194 11.25 -2.66 6.35
C PRO A 194 10.82 -2.76 4.89
N SER A 195 10.86 -1.60 4.24
CA SER A 195 10.98 -1.35 2.80
C SER A 195 12.34 -1.82 2.24
N SER A 196 12.75 -3.05 2.53
CA SER A 196 14.01 -3.63 2.09
C SER A 196 13.80 -4.56 0.88
N PRO A 197 14.74 -4.65 -0.08
CA PRO A 197 14.69 -5.62 -1.18
C PRO A 197 14.95 -7.08 -0.77
N VAL A 198 15.43 -7.32 0.47
CA VAL A 198 15.85 -8.65 0.96
C VAL A 198 14.69 -9.67 1.11
N PRO A 199 13.46 -9.29 1.54
CA PRO A 199 12.32 -10.21 1.59
C PRO A 199 11.83 -10.69 0.21
N CYS A 200 12.18 -10.00 -0.87
CA CYS A 200 11.76 -10.36 -2.23
C CYS A 200 12.57 -11.54 -2.78
N GLN A 201 13.90 -11.52 -2.64
CA GLN A 201 14.77 -12.59 -3.15
C GLN A 201 14.46 -13.95 -2.51
N PHE A 202 14.28 -14.00 -1.20
CA PHE A 202 13.91 -15.25 -0.53
C PHE A 202 12.54 -15.76 -0.96
N ALA A 203 11.56 -14.86 -1.16
CA ALA A 203 10.26 -15.26 -1.68
C ALA A 203 10.39 -15.89 -3.08
N GLU A 204 11.26 -15.35 -3.93
CA GLU A 204 11.55 -15.94 -5.25
C GLU A 204 12.20 -17.33 -5.14
N GLU A 205 13.19 -17.52 -4.25
CA GLU A 205 13.85 -18.80 -4.03
C GLU A 205 12.87 -19.88 -3.54
N ILE A 206 12.04 -19.53 -2.55
CA ILE A 206 10.95 -20.40 -2.06
C ILE A 206 9.95 -20.70 -3.17
N ALA A 207 9.60 -19.70 -3.99
CA ALA A 207 8.69 -19.88 -5.10
C ALA A 207 9.25 -20.84 -6.16
N VAL A 208 10.54 -20.77 -6.46
CA VAL A 208 11.24 -21.68 -7.38
C VAL A 208 11.29 -23.10 -6.82
N ALA A 209 11.65 -23.27 -5.54
CA ALA A 209 11.72 -24.56 -4.89
C ALA A 209 10.34 -25.26 -4.86
N CYS A 210 9.30 -24.54 -4.41
CA CYS A 210 7.92 -25.02 -4.43
C CYS A 210 7.45 -25.39 -5.84
N SER A 211 7.70 -24.50 -6.81
CA SER A 211 7.26 -24.74 -8.19
C SER A 211 7.95 -25.96 -8.80
N THR A 212 9.24 -26.17 -8.50
CA THR A 212 10.01 -27.33 -8.95
C THR A 212 9.46 -28.63 -8.35
N ALA A 213 9.19 -28.66 -7.05
CA ALA A 213 8.65 -29.82 -6.35
C ALA A 213 7.24 -30.20 -6.82
N LEU A 214 6.37 -29.21 -7.05
CA LEU A 214 4.97 -29.47 -7.43
C LEU A 214 4.76 -29.64 -8.94
N CYS A 215 5.69 -29.17 -9.79
CA CYS A 215 5.60 -29.26 -11.25
C CYS A 215 5.26 -30.69 -11.77
N PRO A 216 5.87 -31.78 -11.27
CA PRO A 216 5.50 -33.15 -11.62
C PRO A 216 4.03 -33.52 -11.37
N HIS A 217 3.38 -32.85 -10.42
CA HIS A 217 2.06 -33.20 -9.89
C HIS A 217 0.94 -32.24 -10.29
N VAL A 218 1.25 -31.15 -11.01
CA VAL A 218 0.30 -30.09 -11.40
C VAL A 218 -0.98 -30.63 -12.05
N LYS A 219 -0.88 -31.68 -12.88
CA LYS A 219 -2.06 -32.33 -13.49
C LYS A 219 -3.00 -32.91 -12.44
N ASN A 220 -2.46 -33.64 -11.47
CA ASN A 220 -3.23 -34.28 -10.40
C ASN A 220 -3.78 -33.24 -9.42
N LEU A 221 -2.98 -32.24 -9.05
CA LEU A 221 -3.41 -31.14 -8.18
C LEU A 221 -4.66 -30.45 -8.76
N LYS A 222 -4.59 -30.06 -10.04
CA LYS A 222 -5.73 -29.42 -10.73
C LYS A 222 -6.95 -30.34 -10.87
N ASN A 223 -6.74 -31.62 -11.19
CA ASN A 223 -7.85 -32.58 -11.33
C ASN A 223 -8.57 -32.82 -9.99
N ASN A 224 -7.89 -32.61 -8.86
CA ASN A 224 -8.46 -32.67 -7.52
C ASN A 224 -8.96 -31.30 -7.01
N GLY A 225 -9.07 -30.29 -7.89
CA GLY A 225 -9.61 -28.97 -7.54
C GLY A 225 -8.63 -28.02 -6.82
N MET A 226 -7.36 -28.41 -6.63
CA MET A 226 -6.35 -27.60 -5.94
C MET A 226 -5.73 -26.56 -6.90
N ASN A 227 -6.55 -25.63 -7.38
CA ASN A 227 -6.14 -24.62 -8.37
C ASN A 227 -5.42 -23.41 -7.77
N LYS A 228 -5.68 -23.11 -6.49
CA LYS A 228 -5.04 -22.04 -5.72
C LYS A 228 -4.32 -22.70 -4.54
N ILE A 229 -3.00 -22.62 -4.52
CA ILE A 229 -2.16 -23.23 -3.49
C ILE A 229 -1.49 -22.09 -2.71
N GLY A 230 -1.55 -22.16 -1.39
CA GLY A 230 -0.82 -21.29 -0.48
C GLY A 230 0.37 -22.02 0.11
N LEU A 231 1.49 -21.32 0.25
CA LEU A 231 2.67 -21.76 0.98
C LEU A 231 3.06 -20.67 1.97
N ARG A 232 2.85 -20.92 3.27
CA ARG A 232 3.21 -20.01 4.34
C ARG A 232 4.52 -20.46 4.97
N VAL A 233 5.48 -19.56 5.10
CA VAL A 233 6.76 -19.78 5.79
C VAL A 233 6.82 -18.84 6.98
N SER A 234 7.09 -19.38 8.16
CA SER A 234 7.27 -18.62 9.40
C SER A 234 8.66 -18.92 9.96
N ILE A 235 9.46 -17.88 10.16
CA ILE A 235 10.81 -17.95 10.71
C ILE A 235 10.93 -16.91 11.83
N ASP A 236 11.21 -17.37 13.04
CA ASP A 236 11.46 -16.59 14.25
C ASP A 236 12.65 -17.22 15.01
N SER A 237 13.09 -16.62 16.12
CA SER A 237 14.23 -17.13 16.92
C SER A 237 14.10 -18.60 17.31
N ASP A 238 12.87 -19.03 17.60
CA ASP A 238 12.57 -20.36 18.15
C ASP A 238 11.68 -21.21 17.24
N MET A 239 11.28 -20.68 16.08
CA MET A 239 10.30 -21.33 15.22
C MET A 239 10.70 -21.22 13.75
N VAL A 240 10.88 -22.36 13.10
CA VAL A 240 11.05 -22.45 11.65
C VAL A 240 10.08 -23.49 11.13
N GLU A 241 9.05 -23.02 10.43
CA GLU A 241 8.00 -23.88 9.89
C GLU A 241 7.58 -23.42 8.49
N TYR A 242 7.05 -24.37 7.72
CA TYR A 242 6.24 -24.05 6.56
C TYR A 242 4.93 -24.83 6.59
N LEU A 243 3.90 -24.24 6.00
CA LEU A 243 2.59 -24.84 5.81
C LEU A 243 2.19 -24.70 4.34
N ALA A 244 1.72 -25.78 3.74
CA ALA A 244 1.20 -25.76 2.37
C ALA A 244 -0.26 -26.24 2.35
N GLY A 245 -1.12 -25.53 1.62
CA GLY A 245 -2.54 -25.89 1.56
C GLY A 245 -3.29 -25.32 0.37
N SER A 246 -4.52 -25.80 0.19
CA SER A 246 -5.45 -25.33 -0.83
C SER A 246 -6.88 -25.38 -0.28
N GLY A 247 -7.68 -24.35 -0.58
CA GLY A 247 -9.08 -24.29 -0.13
C GLY A 247 -9.26 -24.26 1.41
N GLY A 248 -8.26 -23.76 2.13
CA GLY A 248 -8.26 -23.68 3.60
C GLY A 248 -7.93 -25.01 4.28
N ARG A 249 -7.34 -25.97 3.55
CA ARG A 249 -6.94 -27.28 4.08
C ARG A 249 -5.49 -27.58 3.69
N PRO A 250 -4.75 -28.33 4.52
CA PRO A 250 -3.40 -28.78 4.18
C PRO A 250 -3.38 -29.61 2.90
N LEU A 251 -2.27 -29.53 2.15
CA LEU A 251 -2.04 -30.42 1.01
C LEU A 251 -1.90 -31.88 1.48
N PRO A 252 -2.29 -32.86 0.66
CA PRO A 252 -2.01 -34.27 0.91
C PRO A 252 -0.54 -34.57 1.22
N GLN A 253 -0.28 -35.52 2.14
CA GLN A 253 1.05 -35.82 2.68
C GLN A 253 2.10 -36.16 1.61
N ASN A 254 1.69 -36.82 0.53
CA ASN A 254 2.61 -37.15 -0.56
C ASN A 254 3.19 -35.88 -1.23
N TYR A 255 2.45 -34.78 -1.30
CA TYR A 255 2.99 -33.51 -1.81
C TYR A 255 3.84 -32.78 -0.77
N LEU A 256 3.49 -32.91 0.52
CA LEU A 256 4.30 -32.35 1.61
C LEU A 256 5.70 -32.98 1.66
N ASN A 257 5.81 -34.30 1.47
CA ASN A 257 7.11 -34.98 1.45
C ASN A 257 8.02 -34.48 0.29
N GLU A 258 7.44 -34.21 -0.88
CA GLU A 258 8.17 -33.63 -2.02
C GLU A 258 8.60 -32.18 -1.72
N LEU A 259 7.74 -31.41 -1.03
CA LEU A 259 8.04 -30.04 -0.61
C LEU A 259 9.12 -30.00 0.46
N ASP A 260 9.15 -30.93 1.43
CA ASP A 260 10.19 -31.01 2.46
C ASP A 260 11.59 -31.05 1.84
N SER A 261 11.76 -31.94 0.86
CA SER A 261 13.04 -32.15 0.17
C SER A 261 13.54 -30.89 -0.57
N ALA A 262 12.61 -30.04 -1.03
CA ALA A 262 12.93 -28.84 -1.79
C ALA A 262 13.01 -27.57 -0.93
N LEU A 263 12.16 -27.43 0.08
CA LEU A 263 12.00 -26.19 0.86
C LEU A 263 12.92 -26.12 2.07
N ILE A 264 13.12 -27.23 2.79
CA ILE A 264 13.94 -27.24 4.02
C ILE A 264 15.34 -26.66 3.78
N PRO A 265 16.07 -27.03 2.71
CA PRO A 265 17.41 -26.46 2.45
C PRO A 265 17.39 -24.95 2.23
N VAL A 266 16.38 -24.43 1.53
CA VAL A 266 16.23 -23.00 1.22
C VAL A 266 15.90 -22.21 2.48
N ILE A 267 14.96 -22.71 3.30
CA ILE A 267 14.57 -22.07 4.56
C ILE A 267 15.75 -22.04 5.54
N HIS A 268 16.49 -23.15 5.66
CA HIS A 268 17.66 -23.23 6.54
C HIS A 268 18.82 -22.35 6.05
N GLY A 269 19.00 -22.22 4.73
CA GLY A 269 19.97 -21.30 4.14
C GLY A 269 19.73 -19.83 4.51
N ARG A 270 18.48 -19.42 4.74
CA ARG A 270 18.17 -18.07 5.22
C ARG A 270 18.52 -17.83 6.68
N MET A 271 18.48 -18.86 7.54
CA MET A 271 18.77 -18.71 8.97
C MET A 271 20.21 -18.25 9.25
N SER A 272 21.14 -18.39 8.30
CA SER A 272 22.51 -17.88 8.47
C SER A 272 22.63 -16.35 8.41
N ASP A 273 21.57 -15.62 8.03
CA ASP A 273 21.54 -14.16 8.05
C ASP A 273 20.63 -13.62 9.18
N PRO A 274 21.20 -13.22 10.33
CA PRO A 274 20.44 -12.73 11.48
C PRO A 274 19.77 -11.37 11.27
N THR A 275 20.07 -10.66 10.18
CA THR A 275 19.42 -9.36 9.88
C THR A 275 18.03 -9.50 9.26
N SER A 276 17.58 -10.74 9.01
CA SER A 276 16.42 -11.06 8.17
C SER A 276 15.20 -11.64 8.91
N LEU A 277 15.21 -11.61 10.26
CA LEU A 277 14.20 -12.18 11.16
C LEU A 277 13.59 -11.12 12.10
N PRO A 278 12.34 -11.28 12.57
CA PRO A 278 11.39 -12.35 12.24
C PRO A 278 10.75 -12.18 10.87
N LEU A 279 10.40 -13.28 10.22
CA LEU A 279 9.76 -13.32 8.92
C LEU A 279 8.52 -14.20 8.95
N LYS A 280 7.40 -13.68 8.45
CA LYS A 280 6.24 -14.51 8.11
C LYS A 280 5.68 -14.09 6.76
N ILE A 281 5.71 -15.00 5.80
CA ILE A 281 5.25 -14.76 4.43
C ILE A 281 4.33 -15.87 3.95
N GLU A 282 3.39 -15.56 3.07
CA GLU A 282 2.57 -16.53 2.36
C GLU A 282 2.55 -16.27 0.86
N LEU A 283 3.05 -17.25 0.10
CA LEU A 283 3.11 -17.22 -1.34
C LEU A 283 1.86 -17.89 -1.92
N ILE A 284 1.28 -17.27 -2.96
CA ILE A 284 0.08 -17.75 -3.64
C ILE A 284 0.42 -18.20 -5.05
N PHE A 285 0.17 -19.49 -5.29
CA PHE A 285 0.35 -20.15 -6.57
C PHE A 285 -1.00 -20.45 -7.22
N PHE A 286 -1.06 -20.27 -8.53
CA PHE A 286 -2.18 -20.69 -9.35
C PHE A 286 -1.76 -21.74 -10.38
N ILE A 287 -2.62 -22.74 -10.56
CA ILE A 287 -2.51 -23.70 -11.65
C ILE A 287 -3.39 -23.24 -12.82
N MET A 288 -2.75 -22.80 -13.90
CA MET A 288 -3.40 -22.32 -15.11
C MET A 288 -3.28 -23.36 -16.22
N GLU A 289 -4.20 -23.34 -17.19
CA GLU A 289 -3.96 -24.01 -18.47
C GLU A 289 -3.02 -23.14 -19.30
N HIS A 290 -2.12 -23.77 -20.05
CA HIS A 290 -1.40 -23.12 -21.12
C HIS A 290 -2.40 -22.84 -22.25
N LEU A 291 -2.88 -21.61 -22.34
CA LEU A 291 -3.65 -21.15 -23.50
C LEU A 291 -2.64 -20.89 -24.62
N PHE A 292 -2.71 -21.70 -25.67
CA PHE A 292 -2.03 -21.42 -26.93
C PHE A 292 -2.58 -20.14 -27.57
#